data_AF-A0A356L493-F1
#
_entry.id   AF-A0A356L493-F1
#
_cell.length_a   1.000
_cell.length_b   1.000
_cell.length_c   1.000
_cell.angle_alpha   90.00
_cell.angle_beta   90.00
_cell.angle_gamma   90.00
#
_symmetry.space_group_name_H-M   'P 1'
#
loop_
_entity.id
_entity.type
_entity.pdbx_description
1 polymer ?
#
loop_
_entity_poly.entity_id
_entity_poly.type
_entity_poly.pdbx_seq_one_letter_code
_entity_poly.pdbx_strand_id
1 'polypeptide(L)'
;MECKTKRTFLDLLTIYNCKNCPHQVTDEQIIIGRGTIGIYHLFEGCALLKTDREQLISTSKKLRILLKDAIINDAKIFLFYVEDLKIGDFLEIFAQILDAGFHVQVITL
;
A
#
# COMPACT_ATOMS: atom_id res chain seq x y z
N MET A 1 10.74 -7.43 -22.83
CA MET A 1 10.88 -6.84 -21.48
C MET A 1 10.25 -7.82 -20.51
N GLU A 2 11.06 -8.58 -19.79
CA GLU A 2 10.63 -9.83 -19.17
C GLU A 2 10.46 -9.62 -17.65
N CYS A 3 9.22 -9.66 -17.14
CA CYS A 3 9.00 -9.94 -15.71
C CYS A 3 9.44 -11.41 -15.50
N LYS A 4 10.70 -11.64 -15.10
CA LYS A 4 11.29 -12.99 -14.92
C LYS A 4 11.46 -13.34 -13.44
N THR A 5 11.13 -14.58 -13.14
CA THR A 5 10.86 -15.13 -11.80
C THR A 5 12.04 -15.88 -11.16
N LYS A 6 13.21 -15.98 -11.81
CA LYS A 6 14.38 -16.67 -11.25
C LYS A 6 15.68 -15.95 -11.58
N ARG A 7 16.48 -15.71 -10.53
CA ARG A 7 17.85 -15.18 -10.63
C ARG A 7 18.79 -16.28 -11.11
N THR A 8 19.43 -16.07 -12.25
CA THR A 8 20.59 -16.82 -12.76
C THR A 8 21.88 -16.05 -12.55
N PHE A 9 23.05 -16.70 -12.61
CA PHE A 9 24.36 -16.08 -12.33
C PHE A 9 24.69 -14.88 -13.25
N LEU A 10 24.04 -14.81 -14.43
CA LEU A 10 24.15 -13.71 -15.40
C LEU A 10 23.30 -12.48 -15.03
N ASP A 11 22.41 -12.58 -14.05
CA ASP A 11 21.46 -11.53 -13.66
C ASP A 11 22.02 -10.54 -12.62
N LEU A 12 23.26 -10.76 -12.14
CA LEU A 12 23.90 -9.95 -11.11
C LEU A 12 24.20 -8.51 -11.54
N LEU A 13 24.30 -8.25 -12.85
CA LEU A 13 24.59 -6.92 -13.42
C LEU A 13 23.35 -6.26 -14.06
N THR A 14 22.20 -6.91 -14.02
CA THR A 14 20.99 -6.42 -14.68
C THR A 14 20.13 -5.64 -13.70
N ILE A 15 19.86 -4.37 -14.00
CA ILE A 15 18.97 -3.53 -13.19
C ILE A 15 17.52 -3.88 -13.55
N TYR A 16 16.84 -4.61 -12.66
CA TYR A 16 15.43 -4.94 -12.79
C TYR A 16 14.56 -3.78 -12.32
N ASN A 17 13.71 -3.23 -13.18
CA ASN A 17 12.72 -2.23 -12.81
C ASN A 17 11.30 -2.77 -13.02
N CYS A 18 10.39 -2.49 -12.09
CA CYS A 18 8.97 -2.88 -12.20
C CYS A 18 8.10 -1.81 -12.89
N LYS A 19 8.72 -0.81 -13.55
CA LYS A 19 8.03 0.39 -14.06
C LYS A 19 6.92 0.13 -15.09
N ASN A 20 6.89 -1.05 -15.71
CA ASN A 20 5.91 -1.46 -16.72
C ASN A 20 5.36 -2.89 -16.47
N CYS A 21 5.37 -3.41 -15.23
CA CYS A 21 4.83 -4.75 -14.96
C CYS A 21 3.31 -4.65 -14.71
N PRO A 22 2.46 -5.51 -15.31
CA PRO A 22 1.01 -5.50 -15.08
C PRO A 22 0.62 -5.83 -13.63
N HIS A 23 1.56 -6.32 -12.82
CA HIS A 23 1.41 -6.58 -11.40
C HIS A 23 2.02 -5.47 -10.52
N GLN A 24 2.26 -4.29 -11.09
CA GLN A 24 2.73 -3.14 -10.33
C GLN A 24 1.59 -2.65 -9.43
N VAL A 25 1.84 -2.67 -8.13
CA VAL A 25 0.91 -2.17 -7.13
C VAL A 25 1.20 -0.67 -6.90
N THR A 26 0.18 0.17 -7.00
CA THR A 26 0.28 1.63 -6.88
C THR A 26 -0.75 2.14 -5.89
N ASP A 27 -0.45 3.23 -5.19
CA ASP A 27 -1.39 3.86 -4.26
C ASP A 27 -2.70 4.26 -4.98
N GLU A 28 -3.81 4.09 -4.28
CA GLU A 28 -5.16 4.37 -4.78
C GLU A 28 -5.88 5.35 -3.87
N GLN A 29 -6.78 6.14 -4.45
CA GLN A 29 -7.63 7.05 -3.70
C GLN A 29 -9.06 6.96 -4.22
N ILE A 30 -10.00 6.71 -3.32
CA ILE A 30 -11.42 6.62 -3.61
C ILE A 30 -12.11 7.77 -2.87
N ILE A 31 -12.87 8.58 -3.60
CA ILE A 31 -13.59 9.73 -3.06
C ILE A 31 -15.08 9.43 -3.10
N ILE A 32 -15.75 9.48 -1.93
CA ILE A 32 -17.18 9.21 -1.79
C ILE A 32 -17.81 10.41 -1.06
N GLY A 33 -18.50 11.27 -1.81
CA GLY A 33 -19.06 12.51 -1.27
C GLY A 33 -17.97 13.43 -0.73
N ARG A 34 -17.93 13.61 0.60
CA ARG A 34 -16.86 14.36 1.30
C ARG A 34 -15.84 13.45 1.98
N GLY A 35 -16.09 12.14 2.00
CA GLY A 35 -15.22 11.13 2.56
C GLY A 35 -14.15 10.68 1.58
N THR A 36 -13.02 10.22 2.11
CA THR A 36 -11.88 9.76 1.31
C THR A 36 -11.38 8.45 1.88
N ILE A 37 -11.12 7.48 1.00
CA ILE A 37 -10.40 6.24 1.31
C ILE A 37 -9.08 6.31 0.56
N GLY A 38 -7.97 6.45 1.27
CA GLY A 38 -6.63 6.35 0.71
C GLY A 38 -6.06 4.96 0.96
N ILE A 39 -5.64 4.27 -0.10
CA ILE A 39 -4.99 2.95 -0.03
C ILE A 39 -3.53 3.14 -0.43
N TYR A 40 -2.63 2.87 0.49
CA TYR A 40 -1.20 3.07 0.32
C TYR A 40 -0.47 1.74 0.40
N HIS A 41 0.31 1.43 -0.62
CA HIS A 41 1.12 0.22 -0.68
C HIS A 41 2.54 0.56 -0.24
N LEU A 42 3.03 -0.05 0.84
CA LEU A 42 4.37 0.25 1.36
C LEU A 42 5.49 -0.17 0.41
N PHE A 43 5.24 -1.20 -0.40
CA PHE A 43 6.21 -1.72 -1.35
C PHE A 43 5.71 -1.54 -2.77
N GLU A 44 6.37 -0.64 -3.49
CA GLU A 44 6.19 -0.50 -4.93
C GLU A 44 6.98 -1.63 -5.61
N GLY A 45 6.28 -2.68 -6.05
CA GLY A 45 6.95 -3.85 -6.60
C GLY A 45 6.02 -4.86 -7.25
N CYS A 46 6.63 -5.84 -7.93
CA CYS A 46 5.93 -6.98 -8.47
C CYS A 46 5.64 -7.96 -7.33
N ALA A 47 4.38 -8.31 -7.11
CA ALA A 47 3.91 -9.21 -6.04
C ALA A 47 4.66 -10.56 -5.96
N LEU A 48 5.39 -10.94 -7.01
CA LEU A 48 6.15 -12.19 -7.14
C LEU A 48 7.55 -12.14 -6.51
N LEU A 49 8.09 -10.96 -6.19
CA LEU A 49 9.40 -10.84 -5.56
C LEU A 49 9.27 -10.92 -4.03
N LYS A 50 9.44 -12.12 -3.48
CA LYS A 50 9.61 -12.34 -2.03
C LYS A 50 10.79 -11.51 -1.53
N THR A 51 10.48 -10.36 -0.94
CA THR A 51 11.44 -9.50 -0.27
C THR A 51 11.20 -9.61 1.22
N ASP A 52 12.25 -9.49 2.04
CA ASP A 52 12.17 -9.59 3.49
C ASP A 52 11.37 -8.40 4.06
N ARG A 53 10.06 -8.61 4.26
CA ARG A 53 9.09 -7.56 4.58
C ARG A 53 9.38 -6.88 5.91
N GLU A 54 9.88 -7.62 6.91
CA GLU A 54 10.10 -7.11 8.26
C GLU A 54 11.21 -6.05 8.31
N GLN A 55 12.34 -6.30 7.63
CA GLN A 55 13.42 -5.32 7.54
C GLN A 55 12.99 -4.04 6.80
N LEU A 56 12.15 -4.18 5.77
CA LEU A 56 11.69 -3.05 4.99
C LEU A 56 10.68 -2.16 5.74
N ILE A 57 9.83 -2.74 6.60
CA ILE A 57 8.90 -1.98 7.45
C ILE A 57 9.68 -1.03 8.37
N SER A 58 10.70 -1.54 9.06
CA SER A 58 11.47 -0.77 10.06
C SER A 58 12.20 0.45 9.48
N THR A 59 12.56 0.39 8.19
CA THR A 59 13.34 1.44 7.50
C THR A 59 12.49 2.30 6.57
N SER A 60 11.23 1.94 6.33
CA SER A 60 10.35 2.62 5.38
C SER A 60 10.13 4.09 5.74
N LYS A 61 10.60 4.99 4.86
CA LYS A 61 10.32 6.43 4.97
C LYS A 61 8.84 6.72 4.68
N LYS A 62 8.25 5.98 3.74
CA LYS A 62 6.83 6.10 3.36
C LYS A 62 5.92 5.79 4.55
N LEU A 63 6.16 4.66 5.24
CA LEU A 63 5.40 4.29 6.44
C LEU A 63 5.48 5.37 7.52
N ARG A 64 6.69 5.89 7.80
CA ARG A 64 6.88 6.96 8.80
C ARG A 64 6.08 8.22 8.47
N ILE A 65 6.00 8.60 7.20
CA ILE A 65 5.21 9.76 6.76
C ILE A 65 3.72 9.48 6.94
N LEU A 66 3.24 8.32 6.49
CA LEU A 66 1.83 7.92 6.60
C LEU A 66 1.35 7.83 8.04
N LEU A 67 2.17 7.26 8.94
CA LEU A 67 1.85 7.21 10.36
C LEU A 67 1.87 8.60 11.00
N LYS A 68 2.83 9.46 10.63
CA LYS A 68 2.88 10.83 11.12
C LYS A 68 1.63 11.61 10.69
N ASP A 69 1.18 11.44 9.46
CA ASP A 69 -0.04 12.09 8.95
C ASP A 69 -1.30 11.61 9.68
N ALA A 70 -1.42 10.30 9.90
CA ALA A 70 -2.50 9.72 10.69
C ALA A 70 -2.52 10.25 12.13
N ILE A 71 -1.36 10.38 12.78
CA ILE A 71 -1.26 10.93 14.14
C ILE A 71 -1.62 12.42 14.19
N ILE A 72 -1.16 13.21 13.20
CA ILE A 72 -1.48 14.65 13.14
C ILE A 72 -2.98 14.86 12.92
N ASN A 73 -3.62 14.00 12.14
CA ASN A 73 -5.02 14.08 11.77
C ASN A 73 -5.88 13.02 12.49
N ASP A 74 -5.49 12.58 13.68
CA ASP A 74 -6.12 11.48 14.44
C ASP A 74 -7.63 11.67 14.64
N ALA A 75 -8.08 12.92 14.79
CA ALA A 75 -9.50 13.25 14.90
C ALA A 75 -10.31 13.09 13.59
N LYS A 76 -9.66 12.79 12.46
CA LYS A 76 -10.26 12.76 11.12
C LYS A 76 -9.89 11.52 10.31
N ILE A 77 -8.84 10.79 10.67
CA ILE A 77 -8.37 9.63 9.91
C ILE A 77 -8.51 8.37 10.75
N PHE A 78 -9.22 7.39 10.20
CA PHE A 78 -9.24 6.03 10.71
C PHE A 78 -8.20 5.19 9.97
N LEU A 79 -7.16 4.74 10.68
CA LEU A 79 -6.03 4.01 10.10
C LEU A 79 -6.25 2.50 10.13
N PHE A 80 -6.13 1.85 8.97
CA PHE A 80 -6.04 0.40 8.81
C PHE A 80 -4.63 0.02 8.38
N TYR A 81 -4.10 -1.05 8.96
CA TYR A 81 -2.84 -1.67 8.57
C TYR A 81 -3.10 -3.16 8.34
N VAL A 82 -3.07 -3.59 7.08
CA VAL A 82 -3.47 -4.94 6.66
C VAL A 82 -2.49 -5.51 5.65
N GLU A 83 -2.26 -6.82 5.64
CA GLU A 83 -1.35 -7.43 4.67
C GLU A 83 -1.98 -7.49 3.28
N ASP A 84 -3.17 -8.09 3.19
CA ASP A 84 -3.92 -8.24 1.94
C ASP A 84 -5.26 -7.49 2.07
N LEU A 85 -5.48 -6.50 1.20
CA LEU A 85 -6.74 -5.77 1.15
C LEU A 85 -7.65 -6.34 0.06
N LYS A 86 -8.81 -6.86 0.47
CA LYS A 86 -9.95 -7.10 -0.42
C LYS A 86 -11.01 -6.07 -0.11
N ILE A 87 -11.12 -5.02 -0.94
CA ILE A 87 -12.04 -3.89 -0.71
C ILE A 87 -13.46 -4.37 -0.40
N GLY A 88 -13.95 -5.40 -1.11
CA GLY A 88 -15.27 -5.98 -0.91
C GLY A 88 -15.56 -6.42 0.53
N ASP A 89 -14.55 -6.93 1.24
CA ASP A 89 -14.69 -7.43 2.61
C ASP A 89 -14.80 -6.27 3.63
N PHE A 90 -14.36 -5.06 3.26
CA PHE A 90 -14.32 -3.88 4.13
C PHE A 90 -15.31 -2.79 3.73
N LEU A 91 -16.07 -2.95 2.63
CA LEU A 91 -16.98 -1.92 2.11
C LEU A 91 -17.96 -1.39 3.17
N GLU A 92 -18.58 -2.29 3.92
CA GLU A 92 -19.57 -1.91 4.95
C GLU A 92 -18.91 -1.14 6.10
N ILE A 93 -17.74 -1.59 6.56
CA ILE A 93 -16.97 -0.93 7.61
C ILE A 93 -16.52 0.47 7.16
N PHE A 94 -16.00 0.59 5.94
CA PHE A 94 -15.58 1.87 5.40
C PHE A 94 -16.77 2.82 5.26
N ALA A 95 -17.94 2.34 4.81
CA ALA A 95 -19.14 3.17 4.76
C ALA A 95 -19.51 3.73 6.14
N GLN A 96 -19.53 2.89 7.18
CA GLN A 96 -19.85 3.32 8.54
C GLN A 96 -18.84 4.36 9.08
N ILE A 97 -17.55 4.19 8.78
CA ILE A 97 -16.50 5.13 9.20
C ILE A 97 -16.65 6.48 8.47
N LEU A 98 -16.91 6.44 7.16
CA LEU A 98 -17.16 7.64 6.37
C LEU A 98 -18.42 8.38 6.86
N ASP A 99 -19.48 7.66 7.20
CA ASP A 99 -20.72 8.23 7.75
C ASP A 99 -20.51 8.86 9.13
N ALA A 100 -19.57 8.33 9.92
CA ALA A 100 -19.14 8.94 11.18
C ALA A 100 -18.27 10.21 10.98
N GLY A 101 -17.97 10.59 9.73
CA GLY A 101 -17.25 11.81 9.38
C GLY A 101 -15.73 11.66 9.33
N PHE A 102 -15.21 10.44 9.38
CA PHE A 102 -13.79 10.15 9.24
C PHE A 102 -13.41 9.85 7.80
N HIS A 103 -12.15 10.03 7.47
CA HIS A 103 -11.51 9.49 6.27
C HIS A 103 -10.86 8.16 6.63
N VAL A 104 -10.74 7.25 5.66
CA VAL A 104 -10.09 5.96 5.84
C VAL A 104 -8.69 6.05 5.23
N GLN A 105 -7.68 5.64 5.98
CA GLN A 105 -6.33 5.44 5.47
C GLN A 105 -5.97 3.97 5.64
N VAL A 106 -5.74 3.26 4.54
CA VAL A 106 -5.33 1.86 4.53
C VAL A 106 -3.86 1.78 4.11
N ILE A 107 -3.05 1.10 4.91
CA ILE A 107 -1.65 0.80 4.60
C ILE A 107 -1.53 -0.71 4.37
N THR A 108 -0.94 -1.10 3.24
CA THR A 108 -0.80 -2.49 2.79
C THR A 108 0.66 -2.90 2.54
N LEU A 109 0.93 -4.22 2.61
CA LEU A 109 2.27 -4.85 2.55
C LEU A 109 2.51 -5.75 1.32
#